data_AF-A0A1I5Y8S4-F1
#
_entry.id   AF-A0A1I5Y8S4-F1
#
_cell.length_a   1.000
_cell.length_b   1.000
_cell.length_c   1.000
_cell.angle_alpha   90.00
_cell.angle_beta   90.00
_cell.angle_gamma   90.00
#
_symmetry.space_group_name_H-M   'P 1'
#
loop_
_entity.id
_entity.type
_entity.pdbx_description
1 polymer ?
#
loop_
_entity_poly.entity_id
_entity_poly.type
_entity_poly.pdbx_seq_one_letter_code
_entity_poly.pdbx_strand_id
1 'polypeptide(L)'
;MPHSSPVAAIYQVLQQVQANAETNVGIFQKNEAATRAALIDPVLRAVGWDTTNVRMVEPEKTLSNELRIDYLLNDPAGKPWIVVEAKCLGSSLDKYGYVGKILGYAISLNVHTVCITDGLTWHIHSHLQNGKPEPIVFTLAKNDFLSAANELIRWLDAARCGHGLPPAAQETAAAPAIEIPLAKPVSKQSAKPKHLLQPEMAFTNVAQVHQLKLLPGQKPK
;
A
#
# COMPACT_ATOMS: atom_id res chain seq x y z
N MET A 1 -12.52 -13.89 17.53
CA MET A 1 -12.83 -12.49 17.14
C MET A 1 -13.74 -12.55 15.94
N PRO A 2 -14.91 -11.91 15.92
CA PRO A 2 -15.69 -11.82 14.69
C PRO A 2 -14.87 -11.03 13.66
N HIS A 3 -14.58 -11.65 12.51
CA HIS A 3 -13.94 -10.97 11.40
C HIS A 3 -15.01 -10.09 10.75
N SER A 4 -14.88 -8.77 10.87
CA SER A 4 -15.75 -7.84 10.13
C SER A 4 -15.49 -8.01 8.63
N SER A 5 -16.54 -7.99 7.82
CA SER A 5 -16.41 -8.02 6.35
C SER A 5 -15.56 -6.82 5.88
N PRO A 6 -14.67 -6.99 4.88
CA PRO A 6 -13.90 -5.88 4.30
C PRO A 6 -14.78 -4.70 3.88
N VAL A 7 -15.96 -5.00 3.31
CA VAL A 7 -16.94 -3.97 2.91
C VAL A 7 -17.45 -3.18 4.12
N ALA A 8 -17.74 -3.87 5.23
CA ALA A 8 -18.21 -3.21 6.45
C ALA A 8 -17.13 -2.33 7.09
N ALA A 9 -15.87 -2.78 7.08
CA ALA A 9 -14.73 -1.99 7.56
C ALA A 9 -14.53 -0.73 6.72
N ILE A 10 -14.53 -0.86 5.38
CA ILE A 10 -14.43 0.29 4.47
C ILE A 10 -15.60 1.24 4.68
N TYR A 11 -16.83 0.73 4.75
CA TYR A 11 -18.02 1.56 4.98
C TYR A 11 -17.88 2.46 6.22
N GLN A 12 -17.42 1.92 7.35
CA GLN A 12 -17.18 2.70 8.57
C GLN A 12 -16.11 3.78 8.37
N VAL A 13 -15.04 3.47 7.64
CA VAL A 13 -14.00 4.45 7.30
C VAL A 13 -14.56 5.57 6.43
N LEU A 14 -15.41 5.26 5.44
CA LEU A 14 -16.02 6.28 4.59
C LEU A 14 -16.95 7.20 5.38
N GLN A 15 -17.71 6.66 6.35
CA GLN A 15 -18.50 7.48 7.28
C GLN A 15 -17.62 8.44 8.08
N GLN A 16 -16.50 7.95 8.61
CA GLN A 16 -15.57 8.77 9.39
C GLN A 16 -14.89 9.84 8.53
N VAL A 17 -14.46 9.50 7.33
CA VAL A 17 -13.84 10.43 6.36
C VAL A 17 -14.83 11.54 6.00
N GLN A 18 -16.07 11.18 5.69
CA GLN A 18 -17.11 12.14 5.35
C GLN A 18 -17.42 13.09 6.53
N ALA A 19 -17.60 12.55 7.74
CA ALA A 19 -17.88 13.36 8.93
C ALA A 19 -16.71 14.30 9.27
N ASN A 20 -15.47 13.83 9.07
CA ASN A 20 -14.27 14.63 9.27
C ASN A 20 -14.19 15.79 8.26
N ALA A 21 -14.47 15.50 6.98
CA ALA A 21 -14.50 16.51 5.93
C ALA A 21 -15.56 17.59 6.18
N GLU A 22 -16.77 17.22 6.64
CA GLU A 22 -17.83 18.16 7.01
C GLU A 22 -17.40 19.06 8.17
N THR A 23 -16.81 18.48 9.22
CA THR A 23 -16.40 19.20 10.43
C THR A 23 -15.25 20.17 10.18
N ASN A 24 -14.33 19.83 9.28
CA ASN A 24 -13.06 20.52 9.09
C ASN A 24 -12.87 21.11 7.68
N VAL A 25 -13.96 21.40 6.97
CA VAL A 25 -13.96 21.84 5.56
C VAL A 25 -12.96 22.96 5.27
N GLY A 26 -12.89 23.98 6.13
CA GLY A 26 -12.01 25.13 5.92
C GLY A 26 -10.51 24.82 6.01
N ILE A 27 -10.14 23.76 6.73
CA ILE A 27 -8.75 23.27 6.80
C ILE A 27 -8.41 22.54 5.50
N PHE A 28 -9.25 21.59 5.08
CA PHE A 28 -8.97 20.74 3.92
C PHE A 28 -9.06 21.48 2.59
N GLN A 29 -9.86 22.54 2.49
CA GLN A 29 -9.88 23.41 1.30
C GLN A 29 -8.57 24.17 1.08
N LYS A 30 -7.73 24.31 2.12
CA LYS A 30 -6.52 25.14 2.09
C LYS A 30 -5.23 24.35 2.29
N ASN A 31 -5.33 23.08 2.69
CA ASN A 31 -4.18 22.27 3.07
C ASN A 31 -4.31 20.86 2.48
N GLU A 32 -3.64 20.63 1.35
CA GLU A 32 -3.59 19.35 0.67
C GLU A 32 -2.94 18.25 1.53
N ALA A 33 -1.93 18.59 2.35
CA ALA A 33 -1.32 17.64 3.27
C ALA A 33 -2.30 17.18 4.37
N ALA A 34 -3.17 18.08 4.83
CA ALA A 34 -4.24 17.70 5.76
C ALA A 34 -5.29 16.80 5.07
N THR A 35 -5.66 17.10 3.82
CA THR A 35 -6.56 16.25 3.03
C THR A 35 -5.98 14.84 2.86
N ARG A 36 -4.71 14.74 2.48
CA ARG A 36 -3.94 13.49 2.38
C ARG A 36 -4.03 12.66 3.66
N ALA A 37 -3.56 13.23 4.77
CA ALA A 37 -3.46 12.52 6.04
C ALA A 37 -4.82 12.12 6.64
N ALA A 38 -5.83 12.98 6.51
CA ALA A 38 -7.08 12.85 7.25
C ALA A 38 -8.24 12.26 6.43
N LEU A 39 -8.18 12.34 5.10
CA LEU A 39 -9.25 11.89 4.21
C LEU A 39 -8.80 10.77 3.26
N ILE A 40 -7.57 10.81 2.74
CA ILE A 40 -7.09 9.84 1.74
C ILE A 40 -6.39 8.63 2.40
N ASP A 41 -5.43 8.87 3.30
CA ASP A 41 -4.69 7.79 3.98
C ASP A 41 -5.58 6.79 4.71
N PRO A 42 -6.69 7.19 5.38
CA PRO A 42 -7.61 6.23 5.98
C PRO A 42 -8.27 5.31 4.94
N VAL A 43 -8.64 5.84 3.78
CA VAL A 43 -9.24 5.06 2.69
C VAL A 43 -8.23 4.08 2.10
N LEU A 44 -7.00 4.54 1.83
CA LEU A 44 -5.91 3.69 1.33
C LEU A 44 -5.65 2.52 2.29
N ARG A 45 -5.55 2.78 3.59
CA ARG A 45 -5.40 1.73 4.61
C ARG A 45 -6.59 0.78 4.67
N ALA A 46 -7.80 1.28 4.51
CA ALA A 46 -9.02 0.46 4.54
C ALA A 46 -9.09 -0.54 3.37
N VAL A 47 -8.53 -0.19 2.21
CA VAL A 47 -8.41 -1.09 1.05
C VAL A 47 -7.07 -1.85 1.00
N GLY A 48 -6.35 -1.86 2.12
CA GLY A 48 -5.18 -2.73 2.33
C GLY A 48 -3.81 -2.08 2.04
N TRP A 49 -3.74 -0.80 1.67
CA TRP A 49 -2.45 -0.10 1.51
C TRP A 49 -1.90 0.42 2.83
N ASP A 50 -0.79 -0.13 3.29
CA ASP A 50 -0.10 0.36 4.48
C ASP A 50 0.73 1.60 4.15
N THR A 51 0.18 2.79 4.46
CA THR A 51 0.84 4.08 4.25
C THR A 51 2.08 4.30 5.13
N THR A 52 2.33 3.44 6.12
CA THR A 52 3.56 3.46 6.93
C THR A 52 4.68 2.63 6.30
N ASN A 53 4.35 1.74 5.36
CA ASN A 53 5.32 0.95 4.61
C ASN A 53 5.70 1.65 3.30
N VAL A 54 6.80 2.39 3.32
CA VAL A 54 7.29 3.16 2.17
C VAL A 54 7.64 2.33 0.93
N ARG A 55 7.79 1.01 1.06
CA ARG A 55 7.98 0.12 -0.11
C ARG A 55 6.66 -0.17 -0.80
N MET A 56 5.57 -0.20 -0.04
CA MET A 56 4.22 -0.45 -0.53
C MET A 56 3.56 0.85 -1.01
N VAL A 57 3.75 1.94 -0.27
CA VAL A 57 3.22 3.28 -0.57
C VAL A 57 4.37 4.27 -0.54
N GLU A 58 4.90 4.64 -1.71
CA GLU A 58 5.98 5.62 -1.81
C GLU A 58 5.38 7.05 -1.90
N PRO A 59 5.52 7.89 -0.86
CA PRO A 59 4.98 9.24 -0.89
C PRO A 59 5.87 10.19 -1.69
N GLU A 60 5.23 11.19 -2.29
CA GLU A 60 5.86 12.36 -2.91
C GLU A 60 6.95 12.04 -3.95
N LYS A 61 6.69 11.01 -4.77
CA LYS A 61 7.60 10.49 -5.78
C LYS A 61 7.81 11.51 -6.91
N THR A 62 9.07 11.88 -7.12
CA THR A 62 9.48 12.69 -8.27
C THR A 62 9.64 11.81 -9.50
N LEU A 63 8.91 12.16 -10.55
CA LEU A 63 8.78 11.41 -11.80
C LEU A 63 9.64 12.01 -12.91
N SER A 64 9.71 13.34 -12.92
CA SER A 64 10.61 14.16 -13.72
C SER A 64 10.90 15.46 -12.95
N ASN A 65 11.74 16.34 -13.50
CA ASN A 65 12.04 17.63 -12.89
C ASN A 65 10.80 18.51 -12.64
N GLU A 66 9.69 18.25 -13.34
CA GLU A 66 8.47 19.07 -13.30
C GLU A 66 7.24 18.34 -12.73
N LEU A 67 7.33 17.02 -12.54
CA LEU A 67 6.19 16.22 -12.10
C LEU A 67 6.55 15.44 -10.84
N ARG A 68 5.81 15.73 -9.79
CA ARG A 68 5.81 15.00 -8.52
C ARG A 68 4.40 14.51 -8.28
N ILE A 69 4.26 13.25 -7.90
CA ILE A 69 2.98 12.64 -7.51
C ILE A 69 2.95 12.39 -6.01
N ASP A 70 1.75 12.44 -5.44
CA ASP A 70 1.58 12.27 -4.00
C ASP A 70 1.81 10.85 -3.51
N TYR A 71 1.32 9.84 -4.22
CA TYR A 71 1.54 8.44 -3.86
C TYR A 71 1.81 7.58 -5.08
N LEU A 72 2.83 6.75 -4.98
CA LEU A 72 3.05 5.62 -5.86
C LEU A 72 2.83 4.33 -5.07
N LEU A 73 1.80 3.58 -5.44
CA LEU A 73 1.43 2.32 -4.80
C LEU A 73 2.09 1.18 -5.59
N ASN A 74 2.89 0.37 -4.90
CA ASN A 74 3.70 -0.68 -5.52
C ASN A 74 3.20 -2.07 -5.14
N ASP A 75 3.33 -3.03 -6.06
CA ASP A 75 3.10 -4.44 -5.75
C ASP A 75 4.15 -5.01 -4.77
N PRO A 76 3.99 -6.26 -4.27
CA PRO A 76 4.98 -6.87 -3.36
C PRO A 76 6.39 -7.00 -3.94
N ALA A 77 6.56 -6.98 -5.26
CA ALA A 77 7.85 -7.02 -5.93
C ALA A 77 8.48 -5.62 -6.10
N GLY A 78 7.79 -4.56 -5.66
CA GLY A 78 8.23 -3.17 -5.78
C GLY A 78 7.95 -2.54 -7.14
N LYS A 79 7.11 -3.17 -7.98
CA LYS A 79 6.71 -2.60 -9.27
C LYS A 79 5.57 -1.58 -9.07
N PRO A 80 5.63 -0.40 -9.72
CA PRO A 80 4.53 0.55 -9.75
C PRO A 80 3.19 -0.08 -10.20
N TRP A 81 2.13 0.12 -9.41
CA TRP A 81 0.81 -0.44 -9.67
C TRP A 81 -0.27 0.62 -9.86
N ILE A 82 -0.36 1.59 -8.94
CA ILE A 82 -1.33 2.70 -8.96
C ILE A 82 -0.61 4.00 -8.64
N VAL A 83 -0.99 5.08 -9.32
CA VAL A 83 -0.63 6.45 -8.94
C VAL A 83 -1.85 7.08 -8.27
N VAL A 84 -1.65 7.74 -7.12
CA VAL A 84 -2.68 8.57 -6.50
C VAL A 84 -2.16 10.00 -6.40
N GLU A 85 -2.93 10.93 -6.95
CA GLU A 85 -2.68 12.36 -6.88
C GLU A 85 -3.75 13.01 -6.01
N ALA A 86 -3.32 13.68 -4.94
CA ALA A 86 -4.20 14.35 -4.00
C ALA A 86 -4.45 15.80 -4.41
N LYS A 87 -5.56 16.35 -3.95
CA LYS A 87 -5.90 17.78 -4.06
C LYS A 87 -6.50 18.26 -2.76
N CYS A 88 -6.48 19.58 -2.53
CA CYS A 88 -7.30 20.18 -1.48
C CYS A 88 -8.78 19.85 -1.70
N LEU A 89 -9.54 19.70 -0.61
CA LEU A 89 -10.98 19.43 -0.65
C LEU A 89 -11.72 20.46 -1.51
N GLY A 90 -12.57 19.99 -2.43
CA GLY A 90 -13.36 20.84 -3.33
C GLY A 90 -12.60 21.43 -4.52
N SER A 91 -11.34 21.04 -4.73
CA SER A 91 -10.60 21.44 -5.93
C SER A 91 -11.09 20.70 -7.17
N SER A 92 -11.00 21.34 -8.34
CA SER A 92 -11.23 20.65 -9.62
C SER A 92 -10.18 19.55 -9.85
N LEU A 93 -10.67 18.34 -10.14
CA LEU A 93 -9.88 17.12 -10.37
C LEU A 93 -9.64 16.83 -11.87
N ASP A 94 -10.25 17.61 -12.75
CA ASP A 94 -10.36 17.38 -14.19
C ASP A 94 -9.56 18.38 -15.04
N LYS A 95 -8.59 19.09 -14.45
CA LYS A 95 -7.75 20.06 -15.16
C LYS A 95 -6.95 19.38 -16.29
N TYR A 96 -7.51 19.39 -17.50
CA TYR A 96 -7.06 18.58 -18.64
C TYR A 96 -5.55 18.58 -18.90
N GLY A 97 -4.91 19.75 -18.84
CA GLY A 97 -3.46 19.85 -19.08
C GLY A 97 -2.60 19.16 -18.01
N TYR A 98 -3.05 19.19 -16.75
CA TYR A 98 -2.35 18.56 -15.63
C TYR A 98 -2.64 17.06 -15.58
N VAL A 99 -3.92 16.68 -15.70
CA VAL A 99 -4.35 15.28 -15.79
C VAL A 99 -3.62 14.57 -16.93
N GLY A 100 -3.56 15.18 -18.11
CA GLY A 100 -2.84 14.62 -19.26
C GLY A 100 -1.35 14.35 -18.99
N LYS A 101 -0.66 15.21 -18.22
CA LYS A 101 0.74 14.98 -17.83
C LYS A 101 0.88 13.77 -16.92
N ILE A 102 0.03 13.65 -15.89
CA ILE A 102 0.05 12.50 -14.98
C ILE A 102 -0.23 11.20 -15.75
N LEU A 103 -1.26 11.18 -16.60
CA LEU A 103 -1.61 10.00 -17.38
C LEU A 103 -0.48 9.58 -18.33
N GLY A 104 0.12 10.53 -19.05
CA GLY A 104 1.24 10.25 -19.97
C GLY A 104 2.43 9.64 -19.24
N TYR A 105 2.70 10.09 -18.01
CA TYR A 105 3.77 9.53 -17.21
C TYR A 105 3.41 8.18 -16.57
N ALA A 106 2.18 8.00 -16.09
CA ALA A 106 1.74 6.69 -15.57
C ALA A 106 1.86 5.59 -16.64
N ILE A 107 1.58 5.92 -17.90
CA ILE A 107 1.81 5.03 -19.04
C ILE A 107 3.29 4.65 -19.17
N SER A 108 4.22 5.62 -19.04
CA SER A 108 5.67 5.32 -19.13
C SER A 108 6.21 4.48 -17.97
N LEU A 109 5.58 4.54 -16.80
CA LEU A 109 5.86 3.63 -15.67
C LEU A 109 5.19 2.26 -15.78
N ASN A 110 4.40 2.01 -16.83
CA ASN A 110 3.60 0.81 -16.96
C ASN A 110 2.62 0.62 -15.79
N VAL A 111 2.12 1.73 -15.23
CA VAL A 111 1.08 1.77 -14.20
C VAL A 111 -0.29 1.55 -14.86
N HIS A 112 -1.17 0.82 -14.18
CA HIS A 112 -2.46 0.41 -14.73
C HIS A 112 -3.58 1.41 -14.43
N THR A 113 -3.46 2.18 -13.36
CA THR A 113 -4.52 3.06 -12.86
C THR A 113 -3.95 4.32 -12.24
N VAL A 114 -4.53 5.48 -12.58
CA VAL A 114 -4.30 6.76 -11.92
C VAL A 114 -5.58 7.17 -11.20
N CYS A 115 -5.45 7.55 -9.94
CA CYS A 115 -6.53 8.12 -9.14
C CYS A 115 -6.21 9.58 -8.85
N ILE A 116 -7.17 10.48 -9.12
CA ILE A 116 -7.08 11.89 -8.73
C ILE A 116 -8.21 12.15 -7.75
N THR A 117 -7.91 12.65 -6.56
CA THR A 117 -8.89 12.74 -5.49
C THR A 117 -8.64 13.89 -4.52
N ASP A 118 -9.71 14.39 -3.92
CA ASP A 118 -9.68 15.32 -2.79
C ASP A 118 -10.13 14.66 -1.46
N GLY A 119 -10.16 13.32 -1.44
CA GLY A 119 -10.64 12.50 -0.32
C GLY A 119 -12.14 12.20 -0.35
N LEU A 120 -12.98 13.09 -0.90
CA LEU A 120 -14.42 12.83 -1.05
C LEU A 120 -14.80 12.42 -2.47
N THR A 121 -14.21 13.01 -3.48
CA THR A 121 -14.45 12.67 -4.88
C THR A 121 -13.23 11.97 -5.46
N TRP A 122 -13.47 10.92 -6.24
CA TRP A 122 -12.43 10.07 -6.81
C TRP A 122 -12.64 9.98 -8.32
N HIS A 123 -11.63 10.40 -9.08
CA HIS A 123 -11.55 10.22 -10.53
C HIS A 123 -10.56 9.08 -10.81
N ILE A 124 -11.07 7.95 -11.30
CA ILE A 124 -10.28 6.77 -11.61
C ILE A 124 -10.07 6.68 -13.12
N HIS A 125 -8.83 6.87 -13.54
CA HIS A 125 -8.39 6.64 -14.91
C HIS A 125 -7.74 5.25 -14.98
N SER A 126 -8.51 4.26 -15.42
CA SER A 126 -8.04 2.89 -15.59
C SER A 126 -7.78 2.56 -17.05
N HIS A 127 -7.20 1.37 -17.31
CA HIS A 127 -6.96 0.85 -18.66
C HIS A 127 -6.15 1.81 -19.56
N LEU A 128 -5.17 2.50 -18.99
CA LEU A 128 -4.37 3.52 -19.68
C LEU A 128 -3.67 3.04 -20.96
N GLN A 129 -3.48 1.73 -21.09
CA GLN A 129 -2.85 1.09 -22.25
C GLN A 129 -3.84 0.78 -23.40
N ASN A 130 -5.15 0.83 -23.16
CA ASN A 130 -6.19 0.43 -24.11
C ASN A 130 -6.92 1.64 -24.76
N GLY A 131 -6.41 2.86 -24.58
CA GLY A 131 -7.02 4.10 -25.06
C GLY A 131 -7.27 5.11 -23.93
N LYS A 132 -8.06 6.15 -24.20
CA LYS A 132 -8.51 7.15 -23.20
C LYS A 132 -9.98 6.89 -22.83
N PRO A 133 -10.31 5.88 -22.00
CA PRO A 133 -11.65 5.77 -21.47
C PRO A 133 -11.97 7.01 -20.62
N GLU A 134 -13.24 7.40 -20.57
CA GLU A 134 -13.70 8.41 -19.62
C GLU A 134 -13.40 7.93 -18.19
N PRO A 135 -12.99 8.84 -17.28
CA PRO A 135 -12.73 8.46 -15.90
C PRO A 135 -13.99 7.96 -15.23
N ILE A 136 -13.85 6.96 -14.37
CA ILE A 136 -14.90 6.57 -13.45
C ILE A 136 -14.88 7.58 -12.32
N VAL A 137 -16.00 8.29 -12.13
CA VAL A 137 -16.13 9.34 -11.11
C VAL A 137 -17.17 8.92 -10.09
N PHE A 138 -16.80 8.96 -8.81
CA PHE A 138 -17.72 8.75 -7.70
C PHE A 138 -17.36 9.64 -6.51
N THR A 139 -18.35 9.88 -5.64
CA THR A 139 -18.22 10.71 -4.44
C THR A 139 -18.66 9.93 -3.20
N LEU A 140 -18.00 10.17 -2.08
CA LEU A 140 -18.36 9.65 -0.77
C LEU A 140 -19.60 10.40 -0.22
N ALA A 141 -20.76 10.15 -0.83
CA ALA A 141 -22.02 10.73 -0.39
C ALA A 141 -22.59 9.96 0.81
N LYS A 142 -23.17 10.69 1.78
CA LYS A 142 -23.70 10.17 3.05
C LYS A 142 -24.66 8.98 2.91
N ASN A 143 -25.37 8.90 1.79
CA ASN A 143 -26.39 7.88 1.54
C ASN A 143 -25.94 6.78 0.55
N ASP A 144 -24.68 6.80 0.09
CA ASP A 144 -24.19 5.90 -0.96
C ASP A 144 -22.78 5.34 -0.71
N PHE A 145 -22.40 5.21 0.57
CA PHE A 145 -21.08 4.66 0.92
C PHE A 145 -20.86 3.22 0.45
N LEU A 146 -21.92 2.43 0.28
CA LEU A 146 -21.77 1.05 -0.21
C LEU A 146 -21.29 1.03 -1.66
N SER A 147 -21.87 1.86 -2.53
CA SER A 147 -21.44 1.94 -3.93
C SER A 147 -20.02 2.48 -4.03
N ALA A 148 -19.70 3.52 -3.26
CA ALA A 148 -18.33 4.04 -3.18
C ALA A 148 -17.33 2.99 -2.66
N ALA A 149 -17.69 2.23 -1.63
CA ALA A 149 -16.84 1.14 -1.11
C ALA A 149 -16.59 0.07 -2.18
N ASN A 150 -17.60 -0.29 -2.97
CA ASN A 150 -17.45 -1.27 -4.05
C ASN A 150 -16.51 -0.76 -5.16
N GLU A 151 -16.61 0.51 -5.55
CA GLU A 151 -15.69 1.09 -6.53
C GLU A 151 -14.26 1.18 -5.98
N LEU A 152 -14.09 1.58 -4.72
CA LEU A 152 -12.78 1.57 -4.05
C LEU A 152 -12.17 0.17 -4.01
N ILE A 153 -12.93 -0.86 -3.65
CA ILE A 153 -12.44 -2.25 -3.68
C ILE A 153 -12.09 -2.67 -5.11
N ARG A 154 -12.96 -2.37 -6.08
CA ARG A 154 -12.75 -2.75 -7.48
C ARG A 154 -11.44 -2.18 -8.04
N TRP A 155 -11.11 -0.92 -7.71
CA TRP A 155 -9.99 -0.22 -8.35
C TRP A 155 -8.74 -0.12 -7.49
N LEU A 156 -8.87 -0.10 -6.16
CA LEU A 156 -7.79 0.21 -5.24
C LEU A 156 -7.49 -0.92 -4.24
N ASP A 157 -8.18 -2.05 -4.23
CA ASP A 157 -7.83 -3.14 -3.30
C ASP A 157 -6.40 -3.65 -3.54
N ALA A 158 -5.56 -3.56 -2.51
CA ALA A 158 -4.15 -3.98 -2.55
C ALA A 158 -4.01 -5.48 -2.86
N ALA A 159 -5.01 -6.30 -2.53
CA ALA A 159 -5.02 -7.73 -2.86
C ALA A 159 -4.99 -7.99 -4.37
N ARG A 160 -5.45 -7.05 -5.19
CA ARG A 160 -5.43 -7.16 -6.66
C ARG A 160 -4.01 -7.22 -7.25
N CYS A 161 -3.01 -6.74 -6.52
CA CYS A 161 -1.60 -6.86 -6.90
C CYS A 161 -0.80 -7.85 -6.03
N GLY A 162 -1.48 -8.61 -5.17
CA GLY A 162 -0.87 -9.68 -4.38
C GLY A 162 -0.57 -9.35 -2.93
N HIS A 163 -0.88 -8.14 -2.44
CA HIS A 163 -0.72 -7.82 -1.02
C HIS A 163 -1.79 -8.49 -0.15
N GLY A 164 -1.42 -8.90 1.07
CA GLY A 164 -2.36 -9.53 2.00
C GLY A 164 -2.85 -10.92 1.59
N LEU A 165 -2.45 -11.42 0.41
CA LEU A 165 -2.64 -12.81 0.02
C LEU A 165 -1.51 -13.65 0.64
N PRO A 166 -1.81 -14.87 1.15
CA PRO A 166 -0.74 -15.79 1.50
C PRO A 166 0.15 -16.00 0.26
N PRO A 167 1.47 -16.17 0.42
CA PRO A 167 2.32 -16.54 -0.69
C PRO A 167 1.66 -17.74 -1.35
N ALA A 168 1.40 -17.63 -2.66
CA ALA A 168 0.81 -18.71 -3.42
C ALA A 168 1.54 -19.97 -2.99
N ALA A 169 0.82 -20.91 -2.36
CA ALA A 169 1.39 -22.20 -2.03
C ALA A 169 2.06 -22.63 -3.32
N GLN A 170 3.39 -22.67 -3.34
CA GLN A 170 4.12 -23.17 -4.48
C GLN A 170 3.41 -24.47 -4.78
N GLU A 171 2.78 -24.57 -5.96
CA GLU A 171 2.31 -25.86 -6.44
C GLU A 171 3.50 -26.76 -6.20
N THR A 172 3.39 -27.63 -5.20
CA THR A 172 4.47 -28.54 -4.85
C THR A 172 4.65 -29.30 -6.12
N ALA A 173 5.69 -28.93 -6.88
CA ALA A 173 6.08 -29.61 -8.09
C ALA A 173 6.06 -31.07 -7.68
N ALA A 174 5.10 -31.82 -8.24
CA ALA A 174 4.87 -33.20 -7.84
C ALA A 174 6.25 -33.85 -7.84
N ALA A 175 6.70 -34.27 -6.66
CA ALA A 175 8.00 -34.90 -6.53
C ALA A 175 8.06 -35.96 -7.64
N PRO A 176 9.10 -35.98 -8.49
CA PRO A 176 9.18 -37.00 -9.52
C PRO A 176 9.04 -38.34 -8.78
N ALA A 177 8.11 -39.17 -9.24
CA ALA A 177 7.85 -40.45 -8.62
C ALA A 177 9.18 -41.19 -8.53
N ILE A 178 9.74 -41.28 -7.32
CA ILE A 178 10.92 -42.09 -7.08
C ILE A 178 10.41 -43.52 -7.19
N GLU A 179 10.71 -44.18 -8.31
CA GLU A 179 10.58 -45.64 -8.40
C GLU A 179 11.44 -46.23 -7.29
N ILE A 180 10.79 -46.80 -6.28
CA ILE A 180 11.45 -47.47 -5.17
C ILE A 180 12.01 -48.78 -5.70
N PRO A 181 13.34 -48.99 -5.75
CA PRO A 181 13.88 -50.31 -6.04
C PRO A 181 13.59 -51.21 -4.83
N LEU A 182 13.07 -52.41 -5.10
CA LEU A 182 12.75 -53.39 -4.07
C LEU A 182 14.02 -53.80 -3.31
N ALA A 183 14.23 -53.21 -2.12
CA ALA A 183 15.38 -53.51 -1.26
C ALA A 183 15.11 -54.76 -0.41
N LYS A 184 16.05 -55.72 -0.46
CA LYS A 184 16.14 -56.88 0.43
C LYS A 184 16.44 -56.45 1.87
N PRO A 185 16.03 -57.21 2.89
CA PRO A 185 16.12 -56.77 4.28
C PRO A 185 17.56 -56.87 4.79
N VAL A 186 18.07 -55.79 5.38
CA VAL A 186 19.33 -55.79 6.15
C VAL A 186 19.09 -55.17 7.53
N SER A 187 19.72 -55.79 8.52
CA SER A 187 19.53 -55.74 9.96
C SER A 187 19.68 -54.38 10.64
N LYS A 188 18.87 -54.20 11.70
CA LYS A 188 18.90 -53.11 12.68
C LYS A 188 20.28 -52.95 13.35
N GLN A 189 20.82 -51.73 13.34
CA GLN A 189 21.71 -51.25 14.40
C GLN A 189 21.33 -49.84 14.80
N SER A 190 21.16 -49.68 16.12
CA SER A 190 20.69 -48.49 16.83
C SER A 190 21.87 -47.60 17.24
N ALA A 191 21.82 -46.31 16.93
CA ALA A 191 22.71 -45.30 17.50
C ALA A 191 21.93 -44.04 17.91
N LYS A 192 22.14 -43.62 19.16
CA LYS A 192 21.50 -42.46 19.83
C LYS A 192 22.05 -41.12 19.31
N PRO A 193 21.26 -40.03 19.30
CA PRO A 193 21.73 -38.72 18.86
C PRO A 193 22.55 -37.98 19.93
N LYS A 194 23.66 -37.36 19.52
CA LYS A 194 24.46 -36.42 20.33
C LYS A 194 23.90 -35.00 20.20
N HIS A 195 23.72 -34.34 21.34
CA HIS A 195 23.27 -32.96 21.50
C HIS A 195 24.36 -31.97 21.03
N LEU A 196 24.06 -31.12 20.06
CA LEU A 196 24.92 -30.02 19.63
C LEU A 196 24.55 -28.76 20.42
N LEU A 197 25.49 -28.27 21.22
CA LEU A 197 25.42 -27.00 21.94
C LEU A 197 25.60 -25.84 20.95
N GLN A 198 24.69 -24.87 20.95
CA GLN A 198 24.88 -23.59 20.26
C GLN A 198 25.65 -22.62 21.17
N PRO A 199 26.61 -21.83 20.66
CA PRO A 199 27.29 -20.81 21.45
C PRO A 199 26.41 -19.56 21.63
N GLU A 200 26.28 -19.10 22.87
CA GLU A 200 25.60 -17.85 23.23
C GLU A 200 26.25 -16.64 22.54
N MET A 201 25.44 -15.86 21.81
CA MET A 201 25.86 -14.51 21.39
C MET A 201 25.65 -13.56 22.56
N ALA A 202 26.75 -13.02 23.11
CA ALA A 202 26.73 -12.06 24.19
C ALA A 202 25.99 -10.77 23.75
N PHE A 203 24.87 -10.48 24.39
CA PHE A 203 24.12 -9.25 24.22
C PHE A 203 24.72 -8.17 25.14
N THR A 204 25.27 -7.10 24.58
CA THR A 204 25.79 -5.99 25.39
C THR A 204 24.64 -5.20 26.00
N ASN A 205 24.61 -5.13 27.33
CA ASN A 205 23.59 -4.41 28.07
C ASN A 205 23.72 -2.89 27.84
N VAL A 206 22.60 -2.21 27.58
CA VAL A 206 22.52 -0.76 27.28
C VAL A 206 23.16 0.11 28.38
N ALA A 207 23.24 -0.37 29.62
CA ALA A 207 23.92 0.34 30.71
C ALA A 207 25.43 0.50 30.52
N GLN A 208 26.06 -0.27 29.61
CA GLN A 208 27.50 -0.19 29.32
C GLN A 208 27.83 0.78 28.18
N VAL A 209 26.83 1.46 27.60
CA VAL A 209 27.05 2.47 26.55
C VAL A 209 27.39 3.81 27.20
N HIS A 210 28.67 4.19 27.22
CA HIS A 210 29.07 5.53 27.64
C HIS A 210 28.67 6.57 26.58
N GLN A 211 27.74 7.47 26.93
CA GLN A 211 27.42 8.64 26.11
C GLN A 211 28.60 9.62 26.11
N LEU A 212 29.16 9.88 24.93
CA LEU A 212 30.09 10.99 24.73
C LEU A 212 29.35 12.31 24.94
N LYS A 213 29.67 13.02 26.03
CA LYS A 213 29.16 14.38 26.24
C LYS A 213 29.87 15.33 25.28
N LEU A 214 29.12 15.92 24.35
CA LEU A 214 29.62 17.00 23.50
C LEU A 214 29.83 18.25 24.36
N LEU A 215 30.96 18.93 24.16
CA LEU A 215 31.23 20.22 24.79
C LEU A 215 30.38 21.32 24.11
N PRO A 216 30.03 22.41 24.83
CA PRO A 216 29.26 23.50 24.25
C PRO A 216 29.93 24.06 22.98
N GLY A 217 29.24 23.98 21.84
CA GLY A 217 29.73 24.47 20.54
C GLY A 217 30.29 23.39 19.60
N GLN A 218 30.40 22.13 20.03
CA GLN A 218 30.83 21.04 19.15
C GLN A 218 29.67 20.54 18.28
N LYS A 219 29.80 20.61 16.96
CA LYS A 219 28.84 19.97 16.04
C LYS A 219 29.07 18.45 16.02
N PRO A 220 28.00 17.63 16.09
CA PRO A 220 28.14 16.18 15.93
C PRO A 220 28.69 15.87 14.53
N LYS A 221 29.62 14.90 14.44
CA LYS A 221 30.01 14.29 13.18
C LYS A 221 29.02 13.19 12.82
#